data_AF-A0A8K0UQ32-F1
#
_entry.id   AF-A0A8K0UQ32-F1
#
_cell.length_a   1.000
_cell.length_b   1.000
_cell.length_c   1.000
_cell.angle_alpha   90.00
_cell.angle_beta   90.00
_cell.angle_gamma   90.00
#
_symmetry.space_group_name_H-M   'P 1'
#
loop_
_entity.id
_entity.type
_entity.pdbx_description
1 polymer ?
#
loop_
_entity_poly.entity_id
_entity_poly.type
_entity_poly.pdbx_seq_one_letter_code
_entity_poly.pdbx_strand_id
1 'polypeptide(L)'
;MYTDGYASKGKRPSKARKLASMPKEDSGPSSPPSTTPTIPSHIAQSNLMQTAVKMSLTSGTFIDTKLYAFSRRTSTGRVDTPVPIFANSSILRAASPYFEALLTRGFEENRLVNIDDGFPADRPSVNDSYDYDSDSDLEDDDDLDATTEVASLGLNSDVGDASQSPPDTVDGSSSSEKKGKSVTRDPFEFKAGRLGRVIHMPDTAQTTLKAFIFFLYTGQVAFKPLKSSPKTESASAASEVSPQAFSCSPKSLYRLADRYSHQGLKERCMAEIQRQLNVQNIMREMFSNFTSRYPTDPGRRAKLPTQ
;
A
#
# COMPACT_ATOMS: atom_id res chain seq x y z
N MET A 1 15.87 -45.33 -65.55
CA MET A 1 15.53 -46.77 -65.55
C MET A 1 15.28 -47.14 -64.08
N TYR A 2 14.03 -47.08 -63.58
CA TYR A 2 13.04 -48.19 -63.44
C TYR A 2 13.70 -49.43 -62.76
N THR A 3 13.30 -49.97 -61.60
CA THR A 3 12.01 -50.07 -60.84
C THR A 3 12.24 -50.58 -59.39
N ASP A 4 11.25 -50.32 -58.51
CA ASP A 4 10.62 -51.16 -57.45
C ASP A 4 11.45 -52.18 -56.62
N GLY A 5 11.19 -52.49 -55.35
CA GLY A 5 10.06 -52.28 -54.45
C GLY A 5 10.07 -53.34 -53.32
N TYR A 6 9.42 -53.01 -52.21
CA TYR A 6 8.86 -53.86 -51.14
C TYR A 6 9.71 -54.73 -50.17
N ALA A 7 9.73 -54.25 -48.93
CA ALA A 7 9.63 -54.88 -47.58
C ALA A 7 9.54 -56.41 -47.40
N SER A 8 10.22 -56.94 -46.35
CA SER A 8 9.58 -57.62 -45.18
C SER A 8 10.59 -58.25 -44.18
N LYS A 9 10.41 -57.89 -42.89
CA LYS A 9 10.54 -58.68 -41.63
C LYS A 9 11.85 -59.42 -41.26
N GLY A 10 12.55 -58.83 -40.28
CA GLY A 10 12.53 -59.27 -38.87
C GLY A 10 13.26 -60.56 -38.43
N LYS A 11 14.25 -60.41 -37.53
CA LYS A 11 14.45 -61.24 -36.33
C LYS A 11 15.52 -60.66 -35.39
N ARG A 12 15.26 -60.85 -34.09
CA ARG A 12 15.94 -60.33 -32.87
C ARG A 12 17.44 -60.66 -32.78
N PRO A 13 18.17 -59.99 -31.86
CA PRO A 13 18.53 -60.73 -30.65
C PRO A 13 18.49 -59.96 -29.34
N SER A 14 18.32 -60.75 -28.28
CA SER A 14 18.52 -60.51 -26.86
C SER A 14 19.94 -60.06 -26.49
N LYS A 15 20.07 -59.19 -25.47
CA LYS A 15 20.78 -59.51 -24.21
C LYS A 15 20.69 -58.36 -23.21
N ALA A 16 20.36 -58.74 -21.98
CA ALA A 16 20.24 -57.91 -20.80
C ALA A 16 21.60 -57.38 -20.30
N ARG A 17 21.61 -56.14 -19.80
CA ARG A 17 22.65 -55.61 -18.91
C ARG A 17 22.01 -54.79 -17.78
N LYS A 18 21.88 -55.46 -16.64
CA LYS A 18 22.13 -55.01 -15.25
C LYS A 18 22.19 -53.48 -15.02
N LEU A 19 21.09 -52.89 -14.55
CA LEU A 19 21.05 -51.58 -13.89
C LEU A 19 21.46 -51.75 -12.42
N ALA A 20 22.47 -51.01 -11.98
CA ALA A 20 22.91 -50.93 -10.60
C ALA A 20 22.75 -49.49 -10.08
N SER A 21 22.15 -49.41 -8.89
CA SER A 21 22.26 -48.39 -7.84
C SER A 21 21.99 -46.91 -8.17
N MET A 22 20.84 -46.44 -7.68
CA MET A 22 20.48 -45.05 -7.42
C MET A 22 21.35 -44.44 -6.30
N PRO A 23 21.70 -43.14 -6.36
CA PRO A 23 21.93 -42.33 -5.17
C PRO A 23 20.61 -41.76 -4.65
N LYS A 24 20.47 -41.76 -3.32
CA LYS A 24 19.33 -41.22 -2.57
C LYS A 24 19.24 -39.71 -2.76
N GLU A 25 18.08 -39.20 -3.16
CA GLU A 25 17.74 -37.79 -3.01
C GLU A 25 17.48 -37.49 -1.54
N ASP A 26 18.25 -36.53 -1.03
CA ASP A 26 18.15 -35.97 0.30
C ASP A 26 16.90 -35.08 0.38
N SER A 27 15.95 -35.49 1.20
CA SER A 27 14.69 -34.79 1.43
C SER A 27 14.92 -33.54 2.27
N GLY A 28 15.15 -32.41 1.60
CA GLY A 28 14.99 -31.09 2.21
C GLY A 28 13.53 -30.84 2.59
N PRO A 29 13.25 -30.08 3.68
CA PRO A 29 11.89 -29.91 4.17
C PRO A 29 11.05 -29.15 3.15
N SER A 30 10.01 -29.82 2.65
CA SER A 30 8.95 -29.23 1.83
C SER A 30 8.36 -28.02 2.56
N SER A 31 8.54 -26.84 1.99
CA SER A 31 7.84 -25.63 2.44
C SER A 31 6.32 -25.88 2.38
N PRO A 32 5.55 -25.53 3.42
CA PRO A 32 4.11 -25.71 3.38
C PRO A 32 3.51 -24.83 2.27
N PRO A 33 2.48 -25.30 1.53
CA PRO A 33 1.77 -24.46 0.58
C PRO A 33 1.14 -23.29 1.33
N SER A 34 1.41 -22.06 0.88
CA SER A 34 0.76 -20.85 1.36
C SER A 34 -0.74 -20.94 1.04
N THR A 35 -1.54 -21.39 2.01
CA THR A 35 -2.99 -21.54 1.90
C THR A 35 -3.70 -20.21 2.18
N THR A 36 -3.21 -19.10 1.63
CA THR A 36 -4.01 -17.87 1.63
C THR A 36 -5.15 -18.03 0.62
N PRO A 37 -6.42 -17.91 1.04
CA PRO A 37 -7.53 -17.99 0.11
C PRO A 37 -7.38 -16.84 -0.89
N THR A 38 -7.33 -17.20 -2.17
CA THR A 38 -7.06 -16.24 -3.25
C THR A 38 -8.36 -15.94 -3.98
N ILE A 39 -8.70 -14.66 -4.06
CA ILE A 39 -9.86 -14.17 -4.79
C ILE A 39 -9.52 -14.23 -6.29
N PRO A 40 -10.34 -14.87 -7.14
CA PRO A 40 -10.15 -14.87 -8.58
C PRO A 40 -10.07 -13.44 -9.15
N SER A 41 -9.12 -13.19 -10.06
CA SER A 41 -8.83 -11.89 -10.68
C SER A 41 -9.95 -11.32 -11.58
N HIS A 42 -11.07 -12.04 -11.74
CA HIS A 42 -12.21 -11.64 -12.58
C HIS A 42 -13.45 -11.20 -11.78
N ILE A 43 -13.37 -11.13 -10.46
CA ILE A 43 -14.50 -10.69 -9.64
C ILE A 43 -14.69 -9.18 -9.78
N ALA A 44 -15.91 -8.76 -10.14
CA ALA A 44 -16.28 -7.35 -10.19
C ALA A 44 -15.93 -6.67 -8.86
N GLN A 45 -15.41 -5.45 -8.93
CA GLN A 45 -14.89 -4.71 -7.78
C GLN A 45 -15.90 -4.63 -6.61
N SER A 46 -17.20 -4.57 -6.92
CA SER A 46 -18.32 -4.60 -5.95
C SER A 46 -18.36 -5.87 -5.07
N ASN A 47 -17.86 -6.99 -5.58
CA ASN A 47 -17.92 -8.29 -4.91
C ASN A 47 -16.60 -8.63 -4.18
N LEU A 48 -15.51 -7.91 -4.45
CA LEU A 48 -14.20 -8.12 -3.81
C LEU A 48 -14.29 -7.90 -2.29
N MET A 49 -14.91 -6.79 -1.88
CA MET A 49 -15.08 -6.46 -0.46
C MET A 49 -15.94 -7.51 0.26
N GLN A 50 -17.08 -7.90 -0.33
CA GLN A 50 -17.95 -8.93 0.25
C GLN A 50 -17.22 -10.28 0.39
N THR A 51 -16.40 -10.64 -0.62
CA THR A 51 -15.61 -11.88 -0.60
C THR A 51 -14.54 -11.84 0.50
N ALA A 52 -13.80 -10.74 0.62
CA ALA A 52 -12.79 -10.56 1.67
C ALA A 52 -13.41 -10.57 3.07
N VAL A 53 -14.58 -9.93 3.25
CA VAL A 53 -15.33 -9.97 4.51
C VAL A 53 -15.73 -11.42 4.81
N LYS A 54 -16.32 -12.14 3.86
CA LYS A 54 -16.70 -13.56 4.03
C LYS A 54 -15.51 -14.43 4.44
N MET A 55 -14.35 -14.24 3.81
CA MET A 55 -13.12 -14.95 4.18
C MET A 55 -12.67 -14.62 5.61
N SER A 56 -12.77 -13.35 6.01
CA SER A 56 -12.39 -12.91 7.37
C SER A 56 -13.27 -13.48 8.47
N LEU A 57 -14.55 -13.79 8.18
CA LEU A 57 -15.46 -14.43 9.14
C LEU A 57 -14.99 -15.84 9.51
N THR A 58 -14.22 -16.50 8.64
CA THR A 58 -13.66 -17.84 8.91
C THR A 58 -12.22 -17.76 9.44
N SER A 59 -11.40 -16.86 8.90
CA SER A 59 -9.99 -16.74 9.30
C SER A 59 -9.76 -15.90 10.56
N GLY A 60 -10.76 -15.12 10.99
CA GLY A 60 -10.61 -14.12 12.06
C GLY A 60 -9.73 -12.92 11.69
N THR A 61 -9.27 -12.83 10.44
CA THR A 61 -8.32 -11.79 9.98
C THR A 61 -8.81 -11.15 8.68
N PHE A 62 -9.05 -9.84 8.72
CA PHE A 62 -9.37 -9.05 7.53
C PHE A 62 -8.16 -8.24 7.02
N ILE A 63 -7.35 -7.69 7.92
CA ILE A 63 -6.15 -6.91 7.58
C ILE A 63 -4.93 -7.82 7.73
N ASP A 64 -4.19 -8.00 6.64
CA ASP A 64 -3.01 -8.87 6.58
C ASP A 64 -1.82 -8.21 5.85
N THR A 65 -1.97 -6.94 5.44
CA THR A 65 -0.94 -6.19 4.72
C THR A 65 -0.82 -4.79 5.29
N LYS A 66 0.41 -4.33 5.54
CA LYS A 66 0.76 -2.97 5.93
C LYS A 66 1.67 -2.37 4.85
N LEU A 67 1.28 -1.22 4.33
CA LEU A 67 2.05 -0.45 3.36
C LEU A 67 2.59 0.81 4.03
N TYR A 68 3.82 1.19 3.74
CA TYR A 68 4.41 2.45 4.19
C TYR A 68 4.64 3.39 3.01
N ALA A 69 4.29 4.65 3.21
CA ALA A 69 4.55 5.76 2.31
C ALA A 69 4.89 7.01 3.12
N PHE A 70 5.62 7.95 2.52
CA PHE A 70 6.03 9.18 3.20
C PHE A 70 4.87 10.17 3.25
N SER A 71 4.69 10.86 4.38
CA SER A 71 3.64 11.88 4.55
C SER A 71 4.14 13.31 4.39
N ARG A 72 5.44 13.55 4.58
CA ARG A 72 6.00 14.91 4.64
C ARG A 72 7.16 15.09 3.66
N ARG A 73 7.26 16.32 3.13
CA ARG A 73 8.38 16.83 2.33
C ARG A 73 9.03 17.99 3.08
N THR A 74 10.34 17.89 3.23
CA THR A 74 11.17 18.97 3.79
C THR A 74 11.50 20.02 2.73
N SER A 75 11.93 21.21 3.16
CA SER A 75 12.32 22.32 2.28
C SER A 75 13.45 21.99 1.29
N THR A 76 14.27 20.97 1.58
CA THR A 76 15.33 20.50 0.66
C THR A 76 14.81 19.59 -0.46
N GLY A 77 13.51 19.26 -0.47
CA GLY A 77 12.89 18.31 -1.40
C GLY A 77 12.95 16.84 -0.94
N ARG A 78 13.69 16.54 0.14
CA ARG A 78 13.69 15.22 0.78
C ARG A 78 12.31 14.92 1.37
N VAL A 79 11.85 13.68 1.19
CA VAL A 79 10.62 13.19 1.84
C VAL A 79 10.95 12.30 3.03
N ASP A 80 10.12 12.36 4.06
CA ASP A 80 10.31 11.62 5.30
C ASP A 80 8.98 11.22 5.95
N THR A 81 9.06 10.73 7.18
CA THR A 81 7.90 10.35 8.00
C THR A 81 7.10 9.22 7.34
N PRO A 82 7.63 7.98 7.34
CA PRO A 82 6.92 6.84 6.80
C PRO A 82 5.70 6.51 7.68
N VAL A 83 4.51 6.58 7.11
CA VAL A 83 3.24 6.37 7.80
C VAL A 83 2.55 5.10 7.26
N PRO A 84 2.01 4.23 8.15
CA PRO A 84 1.40 2.98 7.73
C PRO A 84 -0.01 3.16 7.15
N ILE A 85 -0.34 2.33 6.16
CA ILE A 85 -1.66 2.11 5.59
C ILE A 85 -1.95 0.61 5.65
N PHE A 86 -3.11 0.25 6.18
CA PHE A 86 -3.50 -1.14 6.37
C PHE A 86 -4.45 -1.61 5.28
N ALA A 87 -4.26 -2.84 4.79
CA ALA A 87 -5.00 -3.39 3.67
C ALA A 87 -5.13 -4.93 3.77
N ASN A 88 -5.95 -5.48 2.87
CA ASN A 88 -6.20 -6.90 2.65
C ASN A 88 -5.53 -7.31 1.34
N SER A 89 -4.58 -8.23 1.44
CA SER A 89 -3.76 -8.71 0.34
C SER A 89 -4.60 -9.29 -0.79
N SER A 90 -5.69 -9.99 -0.48
CA SER A 90 -6.54 -10.62 -1.49
C SER A 90 -7.29 -9.58 -2.33
N ILE A 91 -7.75 -8.47 -1.74
CA ILE A 91 -8.31 -7.35 -2.51
C ILE A 91 -7.24 -6.70 -3.37
N LEU A 92 -6.06 -6.42 -2.81
CA LEU A 92 -4.97 -5.78 -3.57
C LEU A 92 -4.55 -6.60 -4.78
N ARG A 93 -4.36 -7.93 -4.60
CA ARG A 93 -4.02 -8.85 -5.70
C ARG A 93 -5.11 -8.86 -6.77
N ALA A 94 -6.38 -8.98 -6.37
CA ALA A 94 -7.48 -9.08 -7.34
C ALA A 94 -7.72 -7.76 -8.10
N ALA A 95 -7.48 -6.61 -7.47
CA ALA A 95 -7.77 -5.29 -8.05
C ALA A 95 -6.57 -4.70 -8.82
N SER A 96 -5.37 -5.24 -8.69
CA SER A 96 -4.15 -4.66 -9.29
C SER A 96 -3.13 -5.73 -9.67
N PRO A 97 -2.80 -5.88 -10.98
CA PRO A 97 -1.76 -6.80 -11.44
C PRO A 97 -0.39 -6.54 -10.80
N TYR A 98 -0.10 -5.28 -10.44
CA TYR A 98 1.12 -4.92 -9.72
C TYR A 98 1.19 -5.62 -8.36
N PHE A 99 0.12 -5.51 -7.56
CA PHE A 99 0.07 -6.15 -6.25
C PHE A 99 -0.08 -7.67 -6.35
N GLU A 100 -0.72 -8.19 -7.39
CA GLU A 100 -0.72 -9.63 -7.69
C GLU A 100 0.70 -10.15 -7.89
N ALA A 101 1.49 -9.51 -8.76
CA ALA A 101 2.87 -9.90 -8.99
C ALA A 101 3.73 -9.78 -7.72
N LEU A 102 3.62 -8.64 -7.01
CA LEU A 102 4.39 -8.36 -5.79
C LEU A 102 4.12 -9.37 -4.67
N LEU A 103 2.84 -9.74 -4.49
CA LEU A 103 2.39 -10.58 -3.37
C LEU A 103 2.35 -12.08 -3.70
N THR A 104 2.78 -12.50 -4.88
CA THR A 104 2.79 -13.91 -5.28
C THR A 104 4.17 -14.40 -5.73
N ARG A 105 5.04 -13.55 -6.29
CA ARG A 105 6.25 -14.00 -7.00
C ARG A 105 7.53 -14.11 -6.17
N GLY A 106 7.44 -14.52 -4.91
CA GLY A 106 8.63 -14.77 -4.08
C GLY A 106 9.50 -13.54 -3.78
N PHE A 107 8.96 -12.33 -3.97
CA PHE A 107 9.58 -11.09 -3.54
C PHE A 107 9.67 -11.01 -2.01
N GLU A 108 10.62 -10.23 -1.48
CA GLU A 108 10.78 -9.99 -0.03
C GLU A 108 9.48 -9.45 0.60
N GLU A 109 8.68 -8.68 -0.15
CA GLU A 109 7.38 -8.17 0.25
C GLU A 109 6.33 -9.26 0.52
N ASN A 110 6.52 -10.47 -0.01
CA ASN A 110 5.64 -11.60 0.28
C ASN A 110 5.98 -12.31 1.60
N ARG A 111 7.12 -11.98 2.23
CA ARG A 111 7.52 -12.59 3.50
C ARG A 111 6.53 -12.21 4.61
N LEU A 112 6.10 -13.21 5.37
CA LEU A 112 5.28 -12.99 6.56
C LEU A 112 6.15 -12.47 7.70
N VAL A 113 5.75 -11.34 8.27
CA VAL A 113 6.38 -10.67 9.41
C VAL A 113 5.29 -10.28 10.41
N ASN A 114 5.68 -9.87 11.62
CA ASN A 114 4.72 -9.30 12.56
C ASN A 114 4.24 -7.93 12.05
N ILE A 115 2.96 -7.84 11.69
CA ILE A 115 2.32 -6.62 11.19
C ILE A 115 2.10 -5.59 12.30
N ASP A 116 2.25 -5.93 13.58
CA ASP A 116 2.09 -4.97 14.68
C ASP A 116 3.41 -4.27 15.03
N ASP A 117 4.53 -4.69 14.43
CA ASP A 117 5.83 -4.03 14.55
C ASP A 117 5.86 -2.65 13.87
N GLY A 118 6.81 -1.81 14.28
CA GLY A 118 7.06 -0.48 13.71
C GLY A 118 7.61 -0.50 12.28
N PHE A 119 8.05 0.66 11.80
CA PHE A 119 8.70 0.75 10.49
C PHE A 119 9.98 -0.12 10.46
N PRO A 120 10.20 -0.92 9.41
CA PRO A 120 11.35 -1.83 9.36
C PRO A 120 12.69 -1.08 9.42
N ALA A 121 13.57 -1.47 10.34
CA ALA A 121 14.86 -0.80 10.57
C ALA A 121 15.87 -0.99 9.42
N ASP A 122 15.66 -1.98 8.57
CA ASP A 122 16.43 -2.25 7.36
C ASP A 122 16.02 -1.37 6.17
N ARG A 123 14.95 -0.59 6.30
CA ARG A 123 14.46 0.31 5.25
C ARG A 123 14.80 1.77 5.58
N PRO A 124 15.13 2.59 4.57
CA PRO A 124 15.39 4.00 4.80
C PRO A 124 14.09 4.72 5.19
N SER A 125 14.13 5.46 6.29
CA SER A 125 13.00 6.28 6.79
C SER A 125 12.91 7.66 6.11
N VAL A 126 13.79 7.93 5.16
CA VAL A 126 13.85 9.14 4.34
C VAL A 126 14.15 8.77 2.90
N ASN A 127 13.78 9.63 1.95
CA ASN A 127 14.13 9.48 0.54
C ASN A 127 14.54 10.83 -0.05
N ASP A 128 15.85 10.97 -0.33
CA ASP A 128 16.43 12.14 -0.99
C ASP A 128 16.23 12.14 -2.52
N SER A 129 15.84 10.99 -3.08
CA SER A 129 15.63 10.79 -4.52
C SER A 129 14.17 10.93 -4.96
N TYR A 130 13.32 11.56 -4.14
CA TYR A 130 11.91 11.78 -4.48
C TYR A 130 11.79 12.77 -5.64
N ASP A 131 11.50 12.23 -6.82
CA ASP A 131 11.62 12.97 -8.08
C ASP A 131 10.36 13.77 -8.46
N TYR A 132 9.38 13.89 -7.56
CA TYR A 132 8.06 14.47 -7.87
C TYR A 132 7.72 15.69 -7.01
N ASP A 133 8.36 16.82 -7.35
CA ASP A 133 8.19 18.13 -6.70
C ASP A 133 6.75 18.67 -6.72
N SER A 134 5.97 18.31 -7.73
CA SER A 134 4.60 18.75 -7.94
C SER A 134 3.59 18.01 -7.06
N ASP A 135 4.04 17.09 -6.19
CA ASP A 135 3.16 16.37 -5.28
C ASP A 135 2.53 17.32 -4.27
N SER A 136 1.20 17.39 -4.28
CA SER A 136 0.41 18.19 -3.33
C SER A 136 -0.20 17.37 -2.21
N ASP A 137 0.15 16.08 -2.15
CA ASP A 137 -0.34 15.14 -1.14
C ASP A 137 0.67 14.87 -0.01
N LEU A 138 1.80 15.57 -0.05
CA LEU A 138 2.79 15.64 1.03
C LEU A 138 2.58 16.93 1.82
N GLU A 139 2.70 16.83 3.14
CA GLU A 139 2.80 17.95 4.07
C GLU A 139 4.15 18.65 3.86
N ASP A 140 4.17 19.98 3.72
CA ASP A 140 5.43 20.72 3.60
C ASP A 140 5.88 21.14 5.02
N ASP A 141 7.17 20.97 5.35
CA ASP A 141 7.71 21.24 6.71
C ASP A 141 7.52 22.70 7.16
N ASP A 142 7.34 23.62 6.21
CA ASP A 142 7.06 25.04 6.44
C ASP A 142 5.59 25.30 6.88
N ASP A 143 4.68 24.31 6.74
CA ASP A 143 3.27 24.42 7.16
C ASP A 143 3.10 24.18 8.68
N LEU A 144 4.16 23.80 9.41
CA LEU A 144 4.11 23.49 10.85
C LEU A 144 3.99 24.71 11.78
N ASP A 145 4.08 25.93 11.24
CA ASP A 145 3.88 27.18 12.00
C ASP A 145 2.42 27.68 12.03
N ALA A 146 1.49 26.97 11.38
CA ALA A 146 0.06 27.30 11.42
C ALA A 146 -0.81 26.04 11.61
N THR A 147 -1.35 25.89 12.82
CA THR A 147 -2.36 24.90 13.28
C THR A 147 -1.82 23.64 13.97
N THR A 148 -1.43 23.80 15.23
CA THR A 148 -1.38 22.70 16.21
C THR A 148 -2.81 22.28 16.62
N GLU A 149 -3.53 21.59 15.74
CA GLU A 149 -4.70 20.76 16.10
C GLU A 149 -4.23 19.31 16.05
N VAL A 150 -3.60 18.87 17.14
CA VAL A 150 -3.22 17.47 17.33
C VAL A 150 -4.48 16.62 17.42
N ALA A 151 -4.83 15.96 16.32
CA ALA A 151 -5.81 14.89 16.31
C ALA A 151 -5.26 13.71 17.13
N SER A 152 -5.64 13.68 18.40
CA SER A 152 -5.43 12.60 19.35
C SER A 152 -5.87 11.25 18.75
N LEU A 153 -4.90 10.39 18.43
CA LEU A 153 -5.16 8.97 18.23
C LEU A 153 -5.45 8.37 19.61
N GLY A 154 -6.74 8.15 19.87
CA GLY A 154 -7.24 7.54 21.10
C GLY A 154 -6.66 6.14 21.32
N LEU A 155 -5.82 6.03 22.34
CA LEU A 155 -5.60 4.80 23.07
C LEU A 155 -6.43 4.89 24.35
N ASN A 156 -7.60 4.25 24.31
CA ASN A 156 -8.41 4.02 25.51
C ASN A 156 -7.72 2.93 26.34
N SER A 157 -7.13 3.33 27.48
CA SER A 157 -7.05 2.46 28.65
C SER A 157 -7.94 3.07 29.72
N ASP A 158 -9.17 2.61 29.71
CA ASP A 158 -10.14 2.72 30.80
C ASP A 158 -9.63 1.89 31.99
N VAL A 159 -9.69 2.44 33.20
CA VAL A 159 -10.18 1.82 34.45
C VAL A 159 -10.01 2.85 35.59
N GLY A 160 -11.13 3.19 36.24
CA GLY A 160 -11.16 3.24 37.71
C GLY A 160 -11.33 4.59 38.39
N ASP A 161 -12.54 5.13 38.30
CA ASP A 161 -13.14 6.12 39.19
C ASP A 161 -13.11 5.71 40.68
N ALA A 162 -12.74 6.66 41.57
CA ALA A 162 -13.51 7.00 42.77
C ALA A 162 -12.83 8.15 43.55
N SER A 163 -13.63 9.18 43.79
CA SER A 163 -13.29 10.45 44.43
C SER A 163 -13.14 10.38 45.96
N GLN A 164 -12.56 11.47 46.50
CA GLN A 164 -12.76 12.11 47.82
C GLN A 164 -11.60 12.05 48.83
N SER A 165 -10.97 13.22 49.01
CA SER A 165 -10.27 13.72 50.21
C SER A 165 -11.27 14.21 51.28
N PRO A 166 -10.88 14.69 52.51
CA PRO A 166 -9.60 14.75 53.26
C PRO A 166 -9.82 14.40 54.79
N PRO A 167 -9.15 15.00 55.81
CA PRO A 167 -7.75 15.39 56.10
C PRO A 167 -7.18 14.72 57.40
N ASP A 168 -5.93 15.08 57.72
CA ASP A 168 -5.38 15.38 59.07
C ASP A 168 -4.12 14.62 59.57
N THR A 169 -3.19 15.48 60.02
CA THR A 169 -2.23 15.40 61.15
C THR A 169 -0.91 14.60 61.10
N VAL A 170 0.17 15.41 61.03
CA VAL A 170 1.40 15.51 61.86
C VAL A 170 2.50 14.43 61.90
N ASP A 171 3.71 14.96 61.67
CA ASP A 171 5.01 14.76 62.34
C ASP A 171 5.94 13.59 61.95
N GLY A 172 7.25 13.89 61.94
CA GLY A 172 8.30 12.86 61.98
C GLY A 172 9.48 13.06 61.01
N SER A 173 10.59 13.56 61.56
CA SER A 173 11.89 13.85 60.94
C SER A 173 12.70 12.63 60.43
N SER A 174 13.73 12.94 59.61
CA SER A 174 15.06 12.27 59.51
C SER A 174 15.38 11.27 58.39
N SER A 175 16.20 11.76 57.45
CA SER A 175 17.48 11.26 56.88
C SER A 175 17.69 9.82 56.36
N SER A 176 18.29 9.80 55.15
CA SER A 176 19.32 8.88 54.62
C SER A 176 19.03 7.37 54.53
N GLU A 177 19.07 6.82 53.30
CA GLU A 177 20.14 5.91 52.84
C GLU A 177 19.85 5.33 51.44
N LYS A 178 20.91 5.27 50.62
CA LYS A 178 20.93 4.62 49.31
C LYS A 178 20.95 3.10 49.49
N LYS A 179 20.10 2.36 48.77
CA LYS A 179 20.35 0.94 48.48
C LYS A 179 19.77 0.53 47.13
N GLY A 180 20.61 -0.11 46.33
CA GLY A 180 20.38 -0.44 44.93
C GLY A 180 19.18 -1.35 44.73
N LYS A 181 18.33 -0.97 43.78
CA LYS A 181 17.24 -1.81 43.28
C LYS A 181 17.73 -2.49 42.01
N SER A 182 18.05 -3.77 42.16
CA SER A 182 18.18 -4.72 41.05
C SER A 182 16.92 -4.63 40.20
N VAL A 183 17.04 -4.06 39.00
CA VAL A 183 15.99 -4.11 37.99
C VAL A 183 15.96 -5.54 37.49
N THR A 184 15.12 -6.36 38.15
CA THR A 184 14.59 -7.57 37.52
C THR A 184 13.86 -7.10 36.27
N ARG A 185 14.49 -7.29 35.11
CA ARG A 185 13.83 -7.14 33.82
C ARG A 185 12.61 -8.07 33.85
N ASP A 186 11.42 -7.49 33.88
CA ASP A 186 10.21 -8.22 33.55
C ASP A 186 10.45 -8.90 32.19
N PRO A 187 10.15 -10.21 32.06
CA PRO A 187 10.22 -10.87 30.77
C PRO A 187 9.29 -10.13 29.84
N PHE A 188 9.86 -9.59 28.75
CA PHE A 188 9.12 -8.95 27.68
C PHE A 188 7.87 -9.77 27.37
N GLU A 189 6.71 -9.16 27.61
CA GLU A 189 5.42 -9.64 27.17
C GLU A 189 5.52 -9.77 25.64
N PHE A 190 5.81 -10.97 25.16
CA PHE A 190 5.74 -11.27 23.73
C PHE A 190 4.26 -11.14 23.36
N LYS A 191 3.85 -9.94 22.95
CA LYS A 191 2.60 -9.78 22.23
C LYS A 191 2.70 -10.72 21.03
N ALA A 192 1.85 -11.75 21.02
CA ALA A 192 1.66 -12.61 19.87
C ALA A 192 1.16 -11.72 18.73
N GLY A 193 2.10 -11.17 17.97
CA GLY A 193 1.81 -10.21 16.93
C GLY A 193 1.13 -10.87 15.75
N ARG A 194 0.24 -10.15 15.07
CA ARG A 194 -0.46 -10.69 13.91
C ARG A 194 0.53 -10.84 12.75
N LEU A 195 0.60 -12.03 12.16
CA LEU A 195 1.44 -12.25 10.98
C LEU A 195 0.78 -11.62 9.74
N GLY A 196 1.55 -10.87 8.98
CA GLY A 196 1.12 -10.21 7.75
C GLY A 196 2.30 -9.81 6.87
N ARG A 197 2.05 -9.00 5.85
CA ARG A 197 3.07 -8.55 4.87
C ARG A 197 3.34 -7.07 5.01
N VAL A 198 4.59 -6.65 4.82
CA VAL A 198 5.00 -5.23 4.94
C VAL A 198 5.64 -4.74 3.64
N ILE A 199 4.98 -3.80 2.98
CA ILE A 199 5.40 -3.18 1.72
C ILE A 199 5.87 -1.74 1.98
N HIS A 200 6.96 -1.31 1.36
CA HIS A 200 7.42 0.08 1.42
C HIS A 200 7.34 0.70 0.03
N MET A 201 6.70 1.87 -0.07
CA MET A 201 6.43 2.58 -1.32
C MET A 201 7.05 3.99 -1.23
N PRO A 202 8.38 4.10 -1.36
CA PRO A 202 9.13 5.34 -1.09
C PRO A 202 8.87 6.46 -2.10
N ASP A 203 8.27 6.13 -3.24
CA ASP A 203 8.05 7.06 -4.35
C ASP A 203 6.59 7.51 -4.45
N THR A 204 5.81 7.38 -3.38
CA THR A 204 4.39 7.76 -3.35
C THR A 204 4.06 8.47 -2.05
N ALA A 205 3.32 9.57 -2.14
CA ALA A 205 2.80 10.25 -0.96
C ALA A 205 1.73 9.39 -0.26
N GLN A 206 1.73 9.42 1.07
CA GLN A 206 0.81 8.62 1.88
C GLN A 206 -0.66 8.93 1.55
N THR A 207 -1.02 10.20 1.40
CA THR A 207 -2.40 10.60 1.09
C THR A 207 -2.85 10.04 -0.26
N THR A 208 -1.98 10.10 -1.28
CA THR A 208 -2.25 9.52 -2.60
C THR A 208 -2.39 8.00 -2.52
N LEU A 209 -1.50 7.33 -1.79
CA LEU A 209 -1.56 5.86 -1.64
C LEU A 209 -2.82 5.44 -0.91
N LYS A 210 -3.21 6.14 0.16
CA LYS A 210 -4.43 5.84 0.92
C LYS A 210 -5.68 5.98 0.06
N ALA A 211 -5.78 7.04 -0.75
CA ALA A 211 -6.85 7.22 -1.72
C ALA A 211 -6.85 6.12 -2.80
N PHE A 212 -5.68 5.73 -3.29
CA PHE A 212 -5.55 4.64 -4.25
C PHE A 212 -6.00 3.29 -3.68
N ILE A 213 -5.59 2.93 -2.46
CA ILE A 213 -6.02 1.71 -1.79
C ILE A 213 -7.54 1.73 -1.57
N PHE A 214 -8.11 2.86 -1.13
CA PHE A 214 -9.55 3.02 -1.01
C PHE A 214 -10.28 2.86 -2.35
N PHE A 215 -9.71 3.39 -3.42
CA PHE A 215 -10.22 3.20 -4.78
C PHE A 215 -10.18 1.72 -5.19
N LEU A 216 -9.11 0.96 -4.88
CA LEU A 216 -9.07 -0.47 -5.17
C LEU A 216 -10.21 -1.24 -4.48
N TYR A 217 -10.60 -0.80 -3.28
CA TYR A 217 -11.70 -1.41 -2.52
C TYR A 217 -13.10 -1.05 -3.03
N THR A 218 -13.30 0.21 -3.40
CA THR A 218 -14.65 0.78 -3.58
C THR A 218 -14.95 1.23 -5.01
N GLY A 219 -13.92 1.37 -5.85
CA GLY A 219 -14.01 2.01 -7.16
C GLY A 219 -14.24 3.53 -7.11
N GLN A 220 -14.25 4.13 -5.91
CA GLN A 220 -14.51 5.55 -5.67
C GLN A 220 -13.22 6.30 -5.34
N VAL A 221 -13.12 7.54 -5.81
CA VAL A 221 -12.03 8.46 -5.48
C VAL A 221 -12.54 9.89 -5.50
N ALA A 222 -12.04 10.70 -4.57
CA ALA A 222 -12.27 12.14 -4.57
C ALA A 222 -10.97 12.88 -4.94
N PHE A 223 -11.09 13.99 -5.65
CA PHE A 223 -9.94 14.78 -6.09
C PHE A 223 -9.91 16.14 -5.41
N LYS A 224 -8.72 16.52 -4.94
CA LYS A 224 -8.45 17.88 -4.46
C LYS A 224 -8.41 18.85 -5.65
N PRO A 225 -8.72 20.14 -5.44
CA PRO A 225 -8.43 21.18 -6.41
C PRO A 225 -6.93 21.23 -6.76
N LEU A 226 -6.59 21.56 -8.01
CA LEU A 226 -5.22 21.80 -8.44
C LEU A 226 -4.61 22.94 -7.61
N LYS A 227 -3.34 22.82 -7.21
CA LYS A 227 -2.57 23.88 -6.54
C LYS A 227 -2.55 25.21 -7.32
N SER A 228 -2.83 25.16 -8.62
CA SER A 228 -2.89 26.32 -9.52
C SER A 228 -4.26 26.97 -9.61
N SER A 229 -5.33 26.28 -9.19
CA SER A 229 -6.67 26.84 -9.16
C SER A 229 -6.76 27.95 -8.11
N PRO A 230 -7.57 29.00 -8.36
CA PRO A 230 -7.79 30.03 -7.37
C PRO A 230 -8.30 29.41 -6.07
N LYS A 231 -7.79 29.89 -4.92
CA LYS A 231 -8.36 29.59 -3.61
C LYS A 231 -9.71 30.30 -3.53
N THR A 232 -10.74 29.73 -4.16
CA THR A 232 -12.09 30.22 -3.96
C THR A 232 -12.44 29.89 -2.51
N GLU A 233 -12.72 30.91 -1.69
CA GLU A 233 -13.16 30.80 -0.28
C GLU A 233 -14.53 30.09 -0.11
N SER A 234 -14.92 29.24 -1.06
CA SER A 234 -16.19 28.52 -1.10
C SER A 234 -15.93 27.03 -0.98
N ALA A 235 -15.51 26.63 0.22
CA ALA A 235 -15.39 25.24 0.66
C ALA A 235 -16.77 24.56 0.88
N SER A 236 -17.74 24.73 -0.03
CA SER A 236 -19.08 24.15 0.11
C SER A 236 -19.69 23.56 -1.16
N ALA A 237 -18.96 23.57 -2.29
CA ALA A 237 -19.32 22.75 -3.46
C ALA A 237 -18.42 21.51 -3.54
N ALA A 238 -18.36 20.75 -2.44
CA ALA A 238 -17.92 19.37 -2.52
C ALA A 238 -18.87 18.65 -3.48
N SER A 239 -18.34 18.26 -4.63
CA SER A 239 -18.96 17.35 -5.59
C SER A 239 -19.65 16.20 -4.84
N GLU A 240 -20.79 15.72 -5.33
CA GLU A 240 -21.64 14.66 -4.76
C GLU A 240 -20.96 13.27 -4.61
N VAL A 241 -19.65 13.24 -4.42
CA VAL A 241 -18.87 12.09 -4.00
C VAL A 241 -18.98 12.02 -2.48
N SER A 242 -19.42 10.86 -1.98
CA SER A 242 -19.64 10.55 -0.57
C SER A 242 -18.65 11.27 0.37
N PRO A 243 -19.11 11.94 1.45
CA PRO A 243 -18.26 12.65 2.42
C PRO A 243 -17.21 11.76 3.13
N GLN A 244 -17.13 10.48 2.78
CA GLN A 244 -16.22 9.48 3.33
C GLN A 244 -15.04 9.12 2.42
N ALA A 245 -14.97 9.61 1.19
CA ALA A 245 -13.87 9.28 0.29
C ALA A 245 -12.60 10.07 0.64
N PHE A 246 -11.44 9.39 0.65
CA PHE A 246 -10.15 10.08 0.80
C PHE A 246 -9.87 10.90 -0.46
N SER A 247 -9.59 12.20 -0.26
CA SER A 247 -9.23 13.11 -1.36
C SER A 247 -7.73 13.17 -1.57
N CYS A 248 -7.32 13.22 -2.83
CA CYS A 248 -5.91 13.30 -3.21
C CYS A 248 -5.72 14.18 -4.45
N SER A 249 -4.48 14.54 -4.76
CA SER A 249 -4.12 15.26 -5.97
C SER A 249 -4.43 14.41 -7.21
N PRO A 250 -5.19 14.93 -8.18
CA PRO A 250 -5.44 14.18 -9.41
C PRO A 250 -4.14 13.93 -10.20
N LYS A 251 -3.12 14.79 -10.06
CA LYS A 251 -1.81 14.59 -10.70
C LYS A 251 -0.98 13.50 -10.04
N SER A 252 -0.89 13.51 -8.72
CA SER A 252 -0.17 12.49 -7.96
C SER A 252 -0.81 11.11 -8.17
N LEU A 253 -2.14 11.04 -8.17
CA LEU A 253 -2.84 9.79 -8.46
C LEU A 253 -2.70 9.35 -9.92
N TYR A 254 -2.68 10.28 -10.88
CA TYR A 254 -2.39 9.96 -12.28
C TYR A 254 -1.02 9.29 -12.43
N ARG A 255 0.03 9.86 -11.81
CA ARG A 255 1.38 9.28 -11.81
C ARG A 255 1.38 7.86 -11.22
N LEU A 256 0.67 7.66 -10.11
CA LEU A 256 0.56 6.37 -9.46
C LEU A 256 -0.18 5.34 -10.34
N ALA A 257 -1.30 5.76 -10.94
CA ALA A 257 -2.09 4.93 -11.83
C ALA A 257 -1.33 4.54 -13.11
N ASP A 258 -0.53 5.45 -13.66
CA ASP A 258 0.35 5.17 -14.79
C ASP A 258 1.43 4.14 -14.42
N ARG A 259 2.10 4.35 -13.28
CA ARG A 259 3.14 3.44 -12.76
C ARG A 259 2.62 2.01 -12.54
N TYR A 260 1.38 1.86 -12.06
CA TYR A 260 0.75 0.55 -11.83
C TYR A 260 -0.14 0.06 -12.98
N SER A 261 -0.05 0.70 -14.16
CA SER A 261 -0.80 0.31 -15.36
C SER A 261 -2.32 0.26 -15.17
N HIS A 262 -2.86 1.10 -14.29
CA HIS A 262 -4.30 1.19 -14.02
C HIS A 262 -4.98 2.21 -14.95
N GLN A 263 -5.16 1.81 -16.22
CA GLN A 263 -5.63 2.69 -17.31
C GLN A 263 -6.94 3.43 -17.01
N GLY A 264 -7.96 2.75 -16.48
CA GLY A 264 -9.25 3.38 -16.18
C GLY A 264 -9.18 4.45 -15.09
N LEU A 265 -8.23 4.35 -14.15
CA LEU A 265 -8.02 5.37 -13.11
C LEU A 265 -7.21 6.53 -13.68
N LYS A 266 -6.20 6.24 -14.50
CA LYS A 266 -5.41 7.24 -15.23
C LYS A 266 -6.31 8.14 -16.07
N GLU A 267 -7.29 7.59 -16.78
CA GLU A 267 -8.26 8.35 -17.58
C GLU A 267 -9.15 9.24 -16.71
N ARG A 268 -9.67 8.72 -15.59
CA ARG A 268 -10.45 9.52 -14.62
C ARG A 268 -9.65 10.69 -14.05
N CYS A 269 -8.39 10.46 -13.69
CA CYS A 269 -7.50 11.51 -13.21
C CYS A 269 -7.27 12.58 -14.27
N MET A 270 -7.02 12.19 -15.53
CA MET A 270 -6.84 13.14 -16.62
C MET A 270 -8.10 13.95 -16.91
N ALA A 271 -9.27 13.31 -16.92
CA ALA A 271 -10.54 13.99 -17.10
C ALA A 271 -10.76 15.04 -16.00
N GLU A 272 -10.42 14.72 -14.75
CA GLU A 272 -10.51 15.67 -13.65
C GLU A 272 -9.50 16.83 -13.79
N ILE A 273 -8.25 16.55 -14.15
CA ILE A 273 -7.25 17.60 -14.42
C ILE A 273 -7.79 18.55 -15.47
N GLN A 274 -8.27 18.03 -16.60
CA GLN A 274 -8.85 18.81 -17.69
C GLN A 274 -10.06 19.62 -17.25
N ARG A 275 -10.95 19.03 -16.42
CA ARG A 275 -12.14 19.71 -15.87
C ARG A 275 -11.77 20.92 -15.02
N GLN A 276 -10.65 20.87 -14.31
CA GLN A 276 -10.19 21.96 -13.45
C GLN A 276 -9.38 23.05 -14.18
N LEU A 277 -9.01 22.83 -15.45
CA LEU A 277 -8.31 23.84 -16.25
C LEU A 277 -9.23 25.01 -16.59
N ASN A 278 -8.73 26.23 -16.42
CA ASN A 278 -9.43 27.48 -16.71
C ASN A 278 -8.42 28.56 -17.15
N VAL A 279 -8.93 29.72 -17.58
CA VAL A 279 -8.10 30.82 -18.12
C VAL A 279 -7.02 31.29 -17.14
N GLN A 280 -7.24 31.17 -15.82
CA GLN A 280 -6.29 31.62 -14.81
C GLN A 280 -5.15 30.63 -14.56
N ASN A 281 -5.41 29.31 -14.69
CA ASN A 281 -4.41 28.28 -14.39
C ASN A 281 -3.82 27.59 -15.63
N ILE A 282 -4.43 27.73 -16.81
CA ILE A 282 -4.06 26.97 -18.01
C ILE A 282 -2.59 27.13 -18.40
N MET A 283 -2.07 28.36 -18.37
CA MET A 283 -0.67 28.62 -18.72
C MET A 283 0.28 27.94 -17.73
N ARG A 284 0.01 28.07 -16.42
CA ARG A 284 0.81 27.43 -15.37
C ARG A 284 0.77 25.91 -15.49
N GLU A 285 -0.37 25.35 -15.87
CA GLU A 285 -0.59 23.91 -16.01
C GLU A 285 0.05 23.34 -17.28
N MET A 286 -0.07 24.02 -18.41
CA MET A 286 0.53 23.63 -19.69
C MET A 286 2.05 23.53 -19.62
N PHE A 287 2.69 24.47 -18.90
CA PHE A 287 4.15 24.48 -18.72
C PHE A 287 4.60 23.80 -17.42
N SER A 288 3.72 23.03 -16.77
CA SER A 288 4.09 22.32 -15.54
C SER A 288 4.92 21.06 -15.82
N ASN A 289 5.70 20.62 -14.82
CA ASN A 289 6.44 19.35 -14.86
C ASN A 289 5.53 18.15 -15.16
N PHE A 290 4.28 18.20 -14.71
CA PHE A 290 3.29 17.16 -14.98
C PHE A 290 3.05 17.00 -16.48
N THR A 291 2.72 18.09 -17.17
CA THR A 291 2.42 18.08 -18.62
C THR A 291 3.65 17.72 -19.45
N SER A 292 4.85 18.12 -18.99
CA SER A 292 6.13 17.75 -19.62
C SER A 292 6.40 16.24 -19.55
N ARG A 293 6.12 15.61 -18.39
CA ARG A 293 6.35 14.17 -18.17
C ARG A 293 5.27 13.28 -18.79
N TYR A 294 4.04 13.78 -18.87
CA TYR A 294 2.90 13.05 -19.40
C TYR A 294 2.26 13.81 -20.56
N PRO A 295 2.95 13.91 -21.72
CA PRO A 295 2.37 14.55 -22.88
C PRO A 295 1.08 13.82 -23.25
N THR A 296 0.00 14.58 -23.42
CA THR A 296 -1.27 14.05 -23.90
C THR A 296 -1.06 13.53 -25.31
N ASP A 297 -0.94 12.22 -25.44
CA ASP A 297 -0.80 11.57 -26.74
C ASP A 297 -2.12 11.75 -27.53
N PRO A 298 -2.16 12.58 -28.60
CA PRO A 298 -3.38 12.84 -29.34
C PRO A 298 -3.88 11.60 -30.10
N GLY A 299 -3.06 10.54 -30.21
CA GLY A 299 -3.36 9.33 -30.98
C GLY A 299 -4.31 8.31 -30.33
N ARG A 300 -4.74 8.52 -29.07
CA ARG A 300 -5.60 7.54 -28.36
C ARG A 300 -7.07 7.97 -28.21
N ARG A 301 -7.51 8.98 -28.98
CA ARG A 301 -8.91 9.39 -29.04
C ARG A 301 -9.58 8.80 -30.30
N ALA A 302 -10.59 7.96 -30.06
CA ALA A 302 -11.59 7.46 -31.00
C ALA A 302 -11.16 6.46 -32.09
N LYS A 303 -11.07 5.17 -31.71
CA LYS A 303 -11.73 4.15 -32.55
C LYS A 303 -13.21 4.19 -32.20
N LEU A 304 -13.96 5.04 -32.88
CA LEU A 304 -15.42 4.93 -32.94
C LEU A 304 -15.75 3.53 -33.50
N PRO A 305 -16.77 2.84 -32.94
CA PRO A 305 -17.26 1.62 -33.57
C PRO A 305 -17.83 2.00 -34.94
N THR A 306 -17.17 1.52 -36.00
CA THR A 306 -17.73 1.53 -37.34
C THR A 306 -19.02 0.70 -37.29
N GLN A 307 -20.14 1.31 -37.67
CA GLN A 307 -21.43 0.64 -37.84
C GLN A 307 -21.36 -0.44 -38.92
#